data_AF-A0A090WFK4-F1
#
_entry.id   AF-A0A090WFK4-F1
#
_cell.length_a   1.000
_cell.length_b   1.000
_cell.length_c   1.000
_cell.angle_alpha   90.00
_cell.angle_beta   90.00
_cell.angle_gamma   90.00
#
_symmetry.space_group_name_H-M   'P 1'
#
loop_
_entity.id
_entity.type
_entity.pdbx_description
1 polymer ?
#
loop_
_entity_poly.entity_id
_entity_poly.type
_entity_poly.pdbx_seq_one_letter_code
_entity_poly.pdbx_strand_id
1 'polypeptide(L)'
;MALSAPFMSPVSERIEKHFYPNARNHVEHRDTSNMEQLWRGLRINLRNIAYEFAITIPLLLLSFIPVVGIVFTVLAFIVQAYYAGFGNIDYTLERHFTYRDSVNFVKRHRGIAIGIGIVFMGGMLFIPIIGVILVLPFSVTAASRVTLEQMINEENLKLPDPHKTQINA
;
A
#
# COMPACT_ATOMS: atom_id res chain seq x y z
N MET A 1 8.73 3.12 -3.94
CA MET A 1 7.72 4.11 -3.48
C MET A 1 8.30 5.19 -2.57
N ALA A 2 9.50 5.00 -2.02
CA ALA A 2 10.18 6.00 -1.19
C ALA A 2 10.19 7.43 -1.78
N LEU A 3 10.38 7.58 -3.09
CA LEU A 3 10.43 8.88 -3.76
C LEU A 3 9.06 9.56 -3.91
N SER A 4 7.97 8.80 -3.91
CA SER A 4 6.61 9.32 -4.05
C SER A 4 5.93 9.59 -2.71
N ALA A 5 6.51 9.14 -1.59
CA ALA A 5 5.98 9.35 -0.24
C ALA A 5 5.70 10.82 0.13
N PRO A 6 6.58 11.80 -0.20
CA PRO A 6 6.31 13.21 0.10
C PRO A 6 5.04 13.77 -0.55
N PHE A 7 4.58 13.15 -1.64
CA PHE A 7 3.39 13.59 -2.38
C PHE A 7 2.16 12.74 -2.08
N MET A 8 2.35 11.41 -1.95
CA MET A 8 1.25 10.47 -1.79
C MET A 8 0.75 10.36 -0.36
N SER A 9 1.59 10.65 0.64
CA SER A 9 1.13 10.68 2.03
C SER A 9 0.11 11.79 2.30
N PRO A 10 0.33 13.06 1.89
CA PRO A 10 -0.70 14.10 2.00
C PRO A 10 -2.00 13.77 1.24
N VAL A 11 -1.89 13.07 0.11
CA VAL A 11 -3.07 12.59 -0.64
C VAL A 11 -3.83 11.55 0.18
N SER A 12 -3.13 10.55 0.72
CA SER A 12 -3.71 9.53 1.60
C SER A 12 -4.40 10.17 2.81
N GLU A 13 -3.80 11.18 3.44
CA GLU A 13 -4.39 11.90 4.57
C GLU A 13 -5.69 12.64 4.19
N ARG A 14 -5.74 13.25 3.00
CA ARG A 14 -6.97 13.91 2.50
C ARG A 14 -8.08 12.90 2.24
N ILE A 15 -7.74 11.73 1.73
CA ILE A 15 -8.68 10.64 1.46
C ILE A 15 -9.24 10.09 2.78
N GLU A 16 -8.38 9.89 3.77
CA GLU A 16 -8.76 9.51 5.13
C GLU A 16 -9.75 10.51 5.73
N LYS A 17 -9.45 11.81 5.68
CA LYS A 17 -10.37 12.87 6.17
C LYS A 17 -11.69 12.93 5.41
N HIS A 18 -11.70 12.63 4.12
CA HIS A 18 -12.89 12.69 3.29
C HIS A 18 -13.84 11.52 3.54
N PHE A 19 -13.32 10.29 3.58
CA PHE A 19 -14.14 9.08 3.77
C PHE A 19 -14.42 8.77 5.24
N TYR A 20 -13.49 9.13 6.13
CA TYR A 20 -13.58 8.83 7.55
C TYR A 20 -13.25 10.06 8.40
N PRO A 21 -14.07 11.12 8.35
CA PRO A 21 -13.82 12.36 9.10
C PRO A 21 -13.67 12.14 10.61
N ASN A 22 -14.31 11.09 11.15
CA ASN A 22 -14.26 10.71 12.56
C ASN A 22 -13.21 9.63 12.89
N ALA A 23 -12.43 9.14 11.91
CA ALA A 23 -11.40 8.10 12.17
C ALA A 23 -10.32 8.58 13.14
N ARG A 24 -10.01 9.88 13.18
CA ARG A 24 -9.06 10.44 14.15
C ARG A 24 -9.44 10.21 15.62
N ASN A 25 -10.73 10.02 15.91
CA ASN A 25 -11.21 9.75 17.27
C ASN A 25 -11.20 8.25 17.61
N HIS A 26 -10.91 7.39 16.63
CA HIS A 26 -11.16 5.95 16.70
C HIS A 26 -9.89 5.14 16.39
N VAL A 27 -9.05 5.61 15.47
CA VAL A 27 -7.78 5.00 15.07
C VAL A 27 -6.63 5.87 15.58
N GLU A 28 -5.71 5.30 16.37
CA GLU A 28 -4.59 6.06 16.93
C GLU A 28 -3.75 6.71 15.83
N HIS A 29 -3.50 8.02 16.00
CA HIS A 29 -2.59 8.78 15.15
C HIS A 29 -1.30 9.02 15.92
N ARG A 30 -0.15 8.81 15.27
CA ARG A 30 1.15 9.00 15.88
C ARG A 30 1.63 10.43 15.69
N ASP A 31 1.81 11.14 16.80
CA ASP A 31 2.50 12.43 16.79
C ASP A 31 3.98 12.20 16.47
N THR A 32 4.34 12.39 15.21
CA THR A 32 5.70 12.23 14.69
C THR A 32 6.03 13.38 13.77
N SER A 33 7.30 13.77 13.73
CA SER A 33 7.74 14.81 12.80
C SER A 33 7.81 14.28 11.36
N ASN A 34 7.69 15.17 10.37
CA ASN A 34 7.87 14.81 8.96
C ASN A 34 9.20 14.08 8.71
N MET A 35 10.27 14.44 9.41
CA MET A 35 11.58 13.81 9.28
C MET A 35 11.57 12.36 9.80
N GLU A 36 10.90 12.10 10.92
CA GLU A 36 10.77 10.75 11.48
C GLU A 36 9.95 9.84 10.57
N GLN A 37 8.87 10.36 9.97
CA GLN A 37 8.07 9.64 8.99
C GLN A 37 8.88 9.30 7.74
N LEU A 38 9.67 10.25 7.22
CA LEU A 38 10.57 10.01 6.09
C LEU A 38 11.62 8.94 6.41
N TRP A 39 12.25 9.00 7.59
CA TRP A 39 13.23 7.99 8.00
C TRP A 39 12.60 6.61 8.15
N ARG A 40 11.41 6.53 8.75
CA ARG A 40 10.63 5.29 8.86
C ARG A 40 10.31 4.72 7.47
N GLY A 41 9.77 5.55 6.58
CA GLY A 41 9.41 5.17 5.22
C GLY A 41 10.61 4.71 4.40
N LEU A 42 11.76 5.39 4.52
CA LEU A 42 13.01 4.98 3.89
C LEU A 42 13.45 3.59 4.36
N ARG A 43 13.43 3.34 5.68
CA ARG A 43 13.78 2.04 6.26
C ARG A 43 12.84 0.92 5.78
N ILE A 44 11.54 1.17 5.70
CA ILE A 44 10.55 0.20 5.16
C ILE A 44 10.86 -0.11 3.69
N ASN A 45 11.06 0.93 2.87
CA ASN A 45 11.30 0.76 1.43
C ASN A 45 12.62 0.02 1.17
N LEU A 46 13.70 0.37 1.88
CA LEU A 46 14.98 -0.35 1.75
C LEU A 46 14.85 -1.83 2.12
N ARG A 47 14.14 -2.14 3.21
CA ARG A 47 13.83 -3.52 3.58
C ARG A 47 13.07 -4.21 2.44
N ASN A 48 12.04 -3.57 1.91
CA ASN A 48 11.18 -4.17 0.89
C ASN A 48 11.97 -4.45 -0.39
N ILE A 49 12.74 -3.48 -0.89
CA ILE A 49 13.62 -3.66 -2.05
C ILE A 49 14.59 -4.83 -1.84
N ALA A 50 15.21 -4.93 -0.65
CA ALA A 50 16.14 -6.02 -0.35
C ALA A 50 15.46 -7.40 -0.42
N TYR A 51 14.30 -7.57 0.19
CA TYR A 51 13.57 -8.85 0.11
C TYR A 51 12.99 -9.11 -1.28
N GLU A 52 12.49 -8.08 -1.94
CA GLU A 52 11.95 -8.16 -3.29
C GLU A 52 13.01 -8.68 -4.26
N PHE A 53 14.23 -8.12 -4.24
CA PHE A 53 15.33 -8.62 -5.05
C PHE A 53 15.81 -10.01 -4.63
N ALA A 54 15.92 -10.27 -3.32
CA ALA A 54 16.32 -11.58 -2.82
C ALA A 54 15.40 -12.72 -3.28
N ILE A 55 14.10 -12.44 -3.45
CA ILE A 55 13.11 -13.42 -3.94
C ILE A 55 13.00 -13.40 -5.46
N THR A 56 12.97 -12.21 -6.08
CA THR A 56 12.71 -12.06 -7.51
C THR A 56 13.90 -12.52 -8.36
N ILE A 57 15.15 -12.33 -7.92
CA ILE A 57 16.33 -12.76 -8.69
C ILE A 57 16.34 -14.30 -8.89
N PRO A 58 16.18 -15.14 -7.85
CA PRO A 58 16.03 -16.58 -8.03
C PRO A 58 14.85 -16.96 -8.93
N LEU A 59 13.68 -16.34 -8.74
CA LEU A 59 12.50 -16.60 -9.58
C LEU A 59 12.76 -16.25 -11.04
N LEU A 60 13.45 -15.14 -11.31
CA LEU A 60 13.83 -14.73 -12.65
C LEU A 60 14.78 -15.75 -13.29
N LEU A 61 15.79 -16.23 -12.55
CA LEU A 61 16.70 -17.27 -13.07
C LEU A 61 15.95 -18.57 -13.41
N LEU A 62 15.01 -18.98 -12.56
CA LEU A 62 14.16 -20.16 -12.80
C LEU A 62 13.17 -19.94 -13.96
N SER A 63 12.79 -18.70 -14.26
CA SER A 63 11.88 -18.37 -15.36
C SER A 63 12.43 -18.68 -16.75
N PHE A 64 13.76 -18.83 -16.89
CA PHE A 64 14.40 -19.18 -18.17
C PHE A 64 14.28 -20.66 -18.53
N ILE A 65 13.79 -21.52 -17.63
CA ILE A 65 13.59 -22.95 -17.93
C ILE A 65 12.35 -23.09 -18.83
N PRO A 66 12.46 -23.69 -20.03
CA PRO A 66 11.32 -23.85 -20.93
C PRO A 66 10.14 -24.59 -20.28
N VAL A 67 8.91 -24.24 -20.66
CA VAL A 67 7.64 -24.79 -20.15
C VAL A 67 7.36 -24.46 -18.68
N VAL A 68 8.24 -24.84 -17.74
CA VAL A 68 8.03 -24.59 -16.30
C VAL A 68 8.31 -23.14 -15.89
N GLY A 69 9.10 -22.41 -16.68
CA GLY A 69 9.48 -21.02 -16.47
C GLY A 69 8.30 -20.07 -16.31
N ILE A 70 7.19 -20.37 -17.00
CA ILE A 70 5.94 -19.58 -16.92
C ILE A 70 5.42 -19.49 -15.49
N VAL A 71 5.51 -20.59 -14.72
CA VAL A 71 5.09 -20.61 -13.31
C VAL A 71 5.93 -19.62 -12.50
N PHE A 72 7.25 -19.61 -12.72
CA PHE A 72 8.15 -18.70 -12.02
C PHE A 72 7.96 -17.24 -12.42
N THR A 73 7.61 -16.96 -13.68
CA THR A 73 7.22 -15.61 -14.14
C THR A 73 5.96 -15.13 -13.43
N VAL A 74 4.94 -15.99 -13.29
CA VAL A 74 3.71 -15.66 -12.56
C VAL A 74 4.01 -15.42 -11.07
N LEU A 75 4.84 -16.25 -10.45
CA LEU A 75 5.26 -16.06 -9.06
C LEU A 75 6.05 -14.76 -8.88
N ALA A 76 6.95 -14.43 -9.81
CA ALA A 76 7.70 -13.17 -9.79
C ALA A 76 6.74 -11.98 -9.89
N PHE A 77 5.73 -12.04 -10.76
CA PHE A 77 4.71 -11.01 -10.86
C PHE A 77 3.90 -10.86 -9.56
N ILE A 78 3.54 -11.95 -8.88
CA ILE A 78 2.84 -11.89 -7.58
C ILE A 78 3.73 -11.26 -6.50
N VAL A 79 5.02 -11.57 -6.48
CA VAL A 79 5.98 -10.95 -5.53
C VAL A 79 6.11 -9.45 -5.78
N GLN A 80 6.24 -9.07 -7.05
CA GLN A 80 6.27 -7.66 -7.46
C GLN A 80 4.98 -6.94 -7.06
N ALA A 81 3.82 -7.54 -7.31
CA ALA A 81 2.53 -6.99 -6.92
C ALA A 81 2.43 -6.83 -5.39
N TYR A 82 2.85 -7.83 -4.61
CA TYR A 82 2.87 -7.73 -3.16
C TYR A 82 3.67 -6.51 -2.68
N TYR A 83 4.89 -6.30 -3.18
CA TYR A 83 5.74 -5.17 -2.76
C TYR A 83 5.27 -3.82 -3.31
N ALA A 84 4.67 -3.79 -4.50
CA ALA A 84 4.01 -2.61 -5.04
C ALA A 84 2.78 -2.21 -4.19
N GLY A 85 1.93 -3.17 -3.83
CA GLY A 85 0.79 -2.90 -2.95
C GLY A 85 1.22 -2.50 -1.55
N PHE A 86 2.26 -3.14 -0.99
CA PHE A 86 2.84 -2.76 0.30
C PHE A 86 3.15 -1.26 0.31
N GLY A 87 3.88 -0.77 -0.69
CA GLY A 87 4.26 0.64 -0.76
C GLY A 87 3.07 1.60 -0.77
N ASN A 88 1.96 1.24 -1.42
CA ASN A 88 0.74 2.05 -1.42
C ASN A 88 0.02 2.04 -0.08
N ILE A 89 -0.03 0.88 0.58
CA ILE A 89 -0.63 0.73 1.92
C ILE A 89 0.17 1.55 2.95
N ASP A 90 1.50 1.58 2.82
CA ASP A 90 2.38 2.24 3.79
C ASP A 90 2.16 3.76 3.90
N TYR A 91 1.69 4.43 2.83
CA TYR A 91 1.32 5.85 2.87
C TYR A 91 0.19 6.15 3.86
N THR A 92 -0.62 5.16 4.22
CA THR A 92 -1.66 5.29 5.23
C THR A 92 -1.10 4.87 6.59
N LEU A 93 -0.42 3.73 6.64
CA LEU A 93 0.17 3.20 7.87
C LEU A 93 1.26 4.11 8.47
N GLU A 94 1.87 5.02 7.71
CA GLU A 94 2.84 6.00 8.22
C GLU A 94 2.36 6.89 9.34
N ARG A 95 1.07 7.20 9.35
CA ARG A 95 0.47 8.05 10.37
C ARG A 95 -0.01 7.28 11.59
N HIS A 96 -0.18 5.97 11.49
CA HIS A 96 -0.80 5.18 12.56
C HIS A 96 0.18 4.21 13.21
N PHE A 97 1.07 3.59 12.44
CA PHE A 97 1.83 2.43 12.88
C PHE A 97 3.31 2.75 13.10
N THR A 98 4.02 1.89 13.83
CA THR A 98 5.49 1.89 13.82
C THR A 98 6.01 1.10 12.63
N TYR A 99 7.32 1.17 12.37
CA TYR A 99 7.97 0.34 11.35
C TYR A 99 7.60 -1.16 11.48
N ARG A 100 7.57 -1.68 12.71
CA ARG A 100 7.30 -3.09 12.96
C ARG A 100 5.83 -3.42 12.72
N ASP A 101 4.94 -2.54 13.16
CA ASP A 101 3.50 -2.73 13.05
C ASP A 101 3.05 -2.63 11.58
N SER A 102 3.62 -1.71 10.79
CA SER A 102 3.38 -1.65 9.35
C SER A 102 3.75 -2.97 8.65
N VAL A 103 4.92 -3.51 8.96
CA VAL A 103 5.37 -4.79 8.39
C VAL A 103 4.45 -5.93 8.82
N ASN A 104 4.03 -5.98 10.08
CA ASN A 104 3.16 -7.04 10.58
C ASN A 104 1.76 -6.94 9.99
N PHE A 105 1.20 -5.74 9.88
CA PHE A 105 -0.11 -5.51 9.29
C PHE A 105 -0.17 -5.96 7.83
N VAL A 106 0.78 -5.53 7.00
CA VAL A 106 0.79 -5.94 5.58
C VAL A 106 1.04 -7.44 5.44
N LYS A 107 1.85 -8.04 6.33
CA LYS A 107 2.06 -9.49 6.38
C LYS A 107 0.80 -10.28 6.74
N ARG A 108 -0.12 -9.74 7.54
CA ARG A 108 -1.44 -10.34 7.81
C ARG A 108 -2.38 -10.16 6.61
N HIS A 109 -2.28 -9.02 5.91
CA HIS A 109 -3.14 -8.64 4.80
C HIS A 109 -2.48 -8.80 3.41
N ARG A 110 -1.73 -9.89 3.19
CA ARG A 110 -0.95 -10.07 1.94
C ARG A 110 -1.81 -10.07 0.69
N GLY A 111 -3.02 -10.64 0.77
CA GLY A 111 -3.96 -10.67 -0.34
C GLY A 111 -4.39 -9.26 -0.78
N ILE A 112 -4.61 -8.35 0.17
CA ILE A 112 -4.94 -6.95 -0.11
C ILE A 112 -3.76 -6.24 -0.76
N ALA A 113 -2.55 -6.44 -0.23
CA ALA A 113 -1.34 -5.91 -0.85
C ALA A 113 -1.16 -6.41 -2.29
N ILE A 114 -1.28 -7.71 -2.52
CA ILE A 114 -1.20 -8.28 -3.88
C ILE A 114 -2.29 -7.69 -4.78
N GLY A 115 -3.54 -7.61 -4.33
CA GLY A 115 -4.65 -7.05 -5.13
C GLY A 115 -4.43 -5.61 -5.56
N ILE A 116 -4.06 -4.72 -4.62
CA ILE A 116 -3.73 -3.33 -4.91
C ILE A 116 -2.53 -3.26 -5.88
N GLY A 117 -1.50 -4.08 -5.64
CA GLY A 117 -0.33 -4.13 -6.49
C GLY A 117 -0.57 -4.63 -7.90
N ILE A 118 -1.49 -5.59 -8.09
CA ILE A 118 -1.89 -6.07 -9.42
C ILE A 118 -2.56 -4.93 -10.20
N VAL A 119 -3.47 -4.18 -9.57
CA VAL A 119 -4.12 -3.01 -10.21
C VAL A 119 -3.08 -1.95 -10.55
N PHE A 120 -2.13 -1.69 -9.63
CA PHE A 120 -1.04 -0.75 -9.84
C PHE A 120 -0.13 -1.15 -11.01
N MET A 121 0.37 -2.39 -11.01
CA MET A 121 1.25 -2.89 -12.06
C MET A 121 0.53 -3.03 -13.40
N GLY A 122 -0.69 -3.56 -13.40
CA GLY A 122 -1.52 -3.68 -14.59
C GLY A 122 -1.81 -2.30 -15.20
N GLY A 123 -2.20 -1.32 -14.39
CA GLY A 123 -2.41 0.05 -14.84
C GLY A 123 -1.15 0.67 -15.47
N MET A 124 0.03 0.41 -14.93
CA MET A 124 1.30 0.83 -15.54
C MET A 124 1.59 0.13 -16.87
N LEU A 125 1.32 -1.17 -16.97
CA LEU A 125 1.66 -1.99 -18.13
C LEU A 125 0.75 -1.67 -19.33
N PHE A 126 -0.55 -1.51 -19.11
CA PHE A 126 -1.54 -1.40 -20.18
C PHE A 126 -1.80 0.04 -20.65
N ILE A 127 -1.45 1.05 -19.85
CA ILE A 127 -1.67 2.47 -20.17
C ILE A 127 -0.32 3.21 -20.12
N PRO A 128 0.53 3.11 -21.15
CA PRO A 128 1.80 3.82 -21.17
C PRO A 128 1.60 5.33 -21.10
N ILE A 129 2.53 6.05 -20.46
CA ILE A 129 2.54 7.51 -20.25
C ILE A 129 1.41 8.01 -19.32
N ILE A 130 0.14 7.77 -19.65
CA ILE A 130 -1.02 8.19 -18.85
C ILE A 130 -1.14 7.37 -17.56
N GLY A 131 -0.87 6.07 -17.63
CA GLY A 131 -0.92 5.18 -16.47
C GLY A 131 0.06 5.59 -15.39
N VAL A 132 1.24 6.13 -15.73
CA VAL A 132 2.20 6.61 -14.71
C VAL A 132 1.61 7.74 -13.87
N ILE A 133 0.85 8.65 -14.51
CA ILE A 133 0.23 9.79 -13.83
C ILE A 133 -1.00 9.34 -13.03
N LEU A 134 -1.86 8.51 -13.63
CA LEU A 134 -3.16 8.16 -13.05
C LEU A 134 -3.08 7.02 -12.02
N VAL A 135 -2.20 6.04 -12.23
CA VAL A 135 -2.21 4.83 -11.41
C VAL A 135 -1.77 5.11 -9.98
N LEU A 136 -0.90 6.10 -9.78
CA LEU A 136 -0.45 6.51 -8.45
C LEU A 136 -1.63 7.02 -7.60
N PRO A 137 -2.38 8.08 -7.98
CA PRO A 137 -3.51 8.54 -7.18
C PRO A 137 -4.63 7.51 -7.06
N PHE A 138 -4.91 6.72 -8.10
CA PHE A 138 -5.95 5.68 -8.00
C PHE A 138 -5.57 4.55 -7.04
N SER A 139 -4.34 4.03 -7.15
CA SER A 139 -3.84 2.98 -6.27
C SER A 139 -3.72 3.45 -4.84
N VAL A 140 -3.27 4.69 -4.61
CA VAL A 140 -3.22 5.29 -3.27
C VAL A 140 -4.63 5.45 -2.71
N THR A 141 -5.60 5.89 -3.51
CA THR A 141 -6.99 6.01 -3.05
C THR A 141 -7.58 4.68 -2.63
N ALA A 142 -7.42 3.65 -3.46
CA ALA A 142 -7.86 2.30 -3.14
C ALA A 142 -7.14 1.77 -1.89
N ALA A 143 -5.83 1.94 -1.81
CA ALA A 143 -5.03 1.50 -0.67
C ALA A 143 -5.41 2.19 0.63
N SER A 144 -5.57 3.52 0.63
CA SER A 144 -6.00 4.28 1.80
C SER A 144 -7.34 3.80 2.32
N ARG A 145 -8.34 3.70 1.44
CA ARG A 145 -9.68 3.25 1.84
C ARG A 145 -9.65 1.85 2.44
N VAL A 146 -9.09 0.88 1.73
CA VAL A 146 -9.10 -0.52 2.18
C VAL A 146 -8.24 -0.70 3.44
N THR A 147 -7.11 0.01 3.54
CA THR A 147 -6.26 -0.04 4.75
C THR A 147 -7.01 0.46 5.97
N LEU A 148 -7.71 1.59 5.87
CA LEU A 148 -8.52 2.13 6.97
C LEU A 148 -9.66 1.18 7.35
N GLU A 149 -10.37 0.61 6.35
CA GLU A 149 -11.41 -0.39 6.60
C GLU A 149 -10.87 -1.58 7.39
N GLN A 150 -9.69 -2.09 7.02
CA GLN A 150 -9.07 -3.20 7.75
C GLN A 150 -8.57 -2.82 9.14
N MET A 151 -8.02 -1.62 9.33
CA MET A 151 -7.61 -1.14 10.66
C MET A 151 -8.81 -1.02 11.61
N ILE A 152 -9.91 -0.44 11.13
CA ILE A 152 -11.16 -0.31 11.88
C ILE A 152 -11.73 -1.70 12.22
N ASN A 153 -11.68 -2.65 11.28
CA ASN A 153 -12.09 -4.04 11.52
C ASN A 153 -11.21 -4.74 12.57
N GLU A 154 -9.87 -4.57 12.53
CA GLU A 154 -8.95 -5.15 13.53
C GLU A 154 -9.21 -4.57 14.94
N GLU A 155 -9.64 -3.31 15.05
CA GLU A 155 -9.97 -2.63 16.31
C GLU A 155 -11.44 -2.84 16.78
N ASN A 156 -12.25 -3.64 16.06
CA ASN A 156 -13.69 -3.83 16.31
C ASN A 156 -14.52 -2.53 16.36
N LEU A 157 -14.06 -1.48 15.67
CA LEU A 157 -14.74 -0.21 15.60
C LEU A 157 -15.84 -0.28 14.52
N LYS A 158 -17.04 0.21 14.82
CA LYS A 158 -18.13 0.23 13.83
C LYS A 158 -17.76 1.21 12.71
N LEU A 159 -17.58 0.70 11.49
CA LEU A 159 -17.40 1.53 10.30
C LEU A 159 -18.58 2.50 10.16
N PRO A 160 -18.35 3.83 10.08
CA PRO A 160 -19.35 4.72 9.50
C PRO A 160 -19.54 4.32 8.03
N ASP A 161 -20.79 4.16 7.61
CA ASP A 161 -21.16 3.78 6.25
C ASP A 161 -20.61 4.80 5.23
N PRO A 162 -19.71 4.41 4.30
CA PRO A 162 -19.09 5.32 3.33
C PRO A 162 -20.10 5.88 2.31
N HIS A 163 -21.33 5.35 2.26
CA HIS A 163 -22.42 5.87 1.42
C HIS A 163 -23.40 6.78 2.17
N LYS A 164 -23.28 6.91 3.50
CA LYS A 164 -23.97 7.96 4.24
C LYS A 164 -23.12 9.22 4.22
N THR A 165 -23.27 10.02 3.15
CA THR A 165 -22.99 11.46 3.24
C THR A 165 -23.68 11.95 4.52
N GLN A 166 -22.91 12.47 5.47
CA GLN A 166 -23.48 13.23 6.59
C GLN A 166 -24.01 14.55 6.02
N ILE A 167 -25.14 14.46 5.32
CA ILE A 167 -26.09 15.54 5.21
C ILE A 167 -26.70 15.59 6.62
N ASN A 168 -26.17 16.43 7.50
CA ASN A 168 -26.90 17.23 8.48
C ASN A 168 -25.96 17.86 9.52
N ALA A 169 -26.15 19.18 9.65
CA ALA A 169 -25.62 20.15 10.62
C ALA A 169 -24.22 20.74 10.32
#